data_AF-A0A349EGX3-F1
#
_entry.id   AF-A0A349EGX3-F1
#
_cell.length_a   1.000
_cell.length_b   1.000
_cell.length_c   1.000
_cell.angle_alpha   90.00
_cell.angle_beta   90.00
_cell.angle_gamma   90.00
#
_symmetry.space_group_name_H-M   'P 1'
#
loop_
_entity.id
_entity.type
_entity.pdbx_description
1 polymer ?
#
loop_
_entity_poly.entity_id
_entity_poly.type
_entity_poly.pdbx_seq_one_letter_code
_entity_poly.pdbx_strand_id
1 'polypeptide(L)'
;MQRHPQLRAAAVLERYRDTREGAILERLAQWTPEPELSEDQFGFAAEFADILDYLRRQGEAGELRVETLLHRGAPSALNAEERETLRNFGKSKKVQ
;
A
#
# COMPACT_ATOMS: atom_id res chain seq x y z
N MET A 1 2.99 -9.03 -16.50
CA MET A 1 3.51 -10.41 -16.61
C MET A 1 4.26 -10.77 -15.33
N GLN A 2 3.74 -11.72 -14.54
CA GLN A 2 4.40 -12.21 -13.32
C GLN A 2 5.76 -12.82 -13.67
N ARG A 3 6.84 -12.34 -13.03
CA ARG A 3 8.21 -12.76 -13.40
C ARG A 3 8.61 -14.16 -12.94
N HIS A 4 7.90 -14.81 -12.02
CA HIS A 4 8.20 -16.19 -11.60
C HIS A 4 6.95 -16.93 -11.09
N PRO A 5 6.30 -17.78 -11.90
CA PRO A 5 5.04 -18.45 -11.55
C PRO A 5 5.18 -19.58 -10.51
N GLN A 6 6.37 -19.80 -9.94
CA GLN A 6 6.67 -20.89 -8.99
C GLN A 6 7.35 -20.37 -7.71
N LEU A 7 7.23 -19.07 -7.42
CA LEU A 7 7.78 -18.47 -6.21
C LEU A 7 7.09 -19.07 -4.97
N ARG A 8 7.79 -19.98 -4.28
CA ARG A 8 7.40 -20.46 -2.95
C ARG A 8 7.61 -19.34 -1.92
N ALA A 9 6.81 -19.31 -0.85
CA ALA A 9 6.96 -18.32 0.22
C ALA A 9 8.41 -18.24 0.77
N ALA A 10 9.07 -19.39 0.93
CA ALA A 10 10.48 -19.46 1.34
C ALA A 10 11.44 -18.76 0.37
N ALA A 11 11.19 -18.82 -0.95
CA ALA A 11 12.01 -18.13 -1.94
C ALA A 11 11.78 -16.61 -1.94
N VAL A 12 10.59 -16.16 -1.53
CA VAL A 12 10.33 -14.74 -1.26
C VAL A 12 11.11 -14.30 -0.03
N LEU A 13 11.01 -15.03 1.09
CA LEU A 13 11.75 -14.69 2.32
C LEU A 13 13.26 -14.65 2.09
N GLU A 14 13.82 -15.64 1.37
CA GLU A 14 15.25 -15.68 1.03
C GLU A 14 15.71 -14.43 0.29
N ARG A 15 14.91 -13.98 -0.68
CA ARG A 15 15.22 -12.79 -1.48
C ARG A 15 15.28 -11.51 -0.65
N TYR A 16 14.54 -11.45 0.46
CA TYR A 16 14.42 -10.26 1.29
C TYR A 16 15.12 -10.40 2.66
N ARG A 17 15.83 -11.50 2.93
CA ARG A 17 16.39 -11.85 4.25
C ARG A 17 17.13 -10.69 4.95
N ASP A 18 17.97 -9.97 4.19
CA ASP A 18 18.84 -8.93 4.76
C ASP A 18 18.28 -7.50 4.56
N THR A 19 16.98 -7.36 4.34
CA THR A 19 16.32 -6.05 4.21
C THR A 19 15.37 -5.77 5.36
N ARG A 20 15.05 -4.48 5.56
CA ARG A 20 14.04 -4.05 6.54
C ARG A 20 12.68 -4.72 6.27
N GLU A 21 12.35 -4.90 5.00
CA GLU A 21 11.12 -5.53 4.54
C GLU A 21 11.13 -7.04 4.84
N GLY A 22 12.30 -7.69 4.80
CA GLY A 22 12.47 -9.09 5.20
C GLY A 22 11.95 -9.36 6.60
N ALA A 23 12.32 -8.53 7.58
CA ALA A 23 11.84 -8.66 8.96
C ALA A 23 10.32 -8.56 9.09
N ILE A 24 9.66 -7.79 8.22
CA ILE A 24 8.19 -7.67 8.19
C ILE A 24 7.59 -8.94 7.56
N LEU A 25 8.17 -9.42 6.46
CA LEU A 25 7.73 -10.63 5.77
C LEU A 25 7.88 -11.88 6.65
N GLU A 26 8.95 -11.99 7.43
CA GLU A 26 9.14 -13.08 8.39
C GLU A 26 8.04 -13.09 9.45
N ARG A 27 7.66 -11.91 9.97
CA ARG A 27 6.56 -11.78 10.94
C ARG A 27 5.21 -12.17 10.33
N LEU A 28 4.98 -11.79 9.07
CA LEU A 28 3.75 -12.16 8.35
C LEU A 28 3.71 -13.66 8.03
N ALA A 29 4.85 -14.29 7.74
CA ALA A 29 4.92 -15.73 7.47
C ALA A 29 4.58 -16.61 8.69
N GLN A 30 4.67 -16.05 9.89
CA GLN A 30 4.29 -16.71 11.14
C GLN A 30 2.84 -16.42 11.55
N TRP A 31 2.17 -15.50 10.85
CA TRP A 31 0.79 -15.17 11.15
C TRP A 31 -0.13 -16.32 10.74
N THR A 32 -1.00 -16.72 11.66
CA THR A 32 -2.07 -17.68 11.41
C THR A 32 -3.40 -16.96 11.62
N PRO A 33 -4.43 -17.26 10.81
CA PRO A 33 -5.78 -16.75 11.06
C PRO A 33 -6.28 -17.19 12.45
N GLU A 34 -7.28 -16.48 12.97
CA GLU A 34 -7.90 -16.82 14.25
C GLU A 34 -8.34 -18.29 14.28
N PRO A 35 -8.18 -18.99 15.42
CA PRO A 35 -8.33 -20.45 15.50
C PRO A 35 -9.72 -20.96 15.13
N GLU A 36 -10.74 -20.10 15.14
CA GLU A 36 -12.10 -20.41 14.70
C GLU A 36 -12.26 -20.48 13.17
N LEU A 37 -11.30 -19.97 12.40
CA LEU A 37 -11.32 -19.92 10.94
C LEU A 37 -10.27 -20.87 10.38
N SER A 38 -10.72 -21.91 9.67
CA SER A 38 -9.79 -22.66 8.81
C SER A 38 -9.32 -21.78 7.64
N GLU A 39 -8.14 -22.06 7.08
CA GLU A 39 -7.61 -21.30 5.93
C GLU A 39 -8.60 -21.24 4.76
N ASP A 40 -9.39 -22.30 4.58
CA ASP A 40 -10.45 -22.38 3.56
C ASP A 40 -11.67 -21.51 3.88
N GLN A 41 -11.89 -21.15 5.14
CA GLN A 41 -13.01 -20.30 5.60
C GLN A 41 -12.64 -18.82 5.65
N PHE A 42 -11.36 -18.48 5.75
CA PHE A 42 -10.91 -17.08 5.84
C PHE A 42 -11.09 -16.31 4.51
N GLY A 43 -11.08 -17.00 3.37
CA GLY A 43 -11.36 -16.34 2.08
C GLY A 43 -10.27 -15.39 1.60
N PHE A 44 -8.98 -15.77 1.75
CA PHE A 44 -7.81 -14.94 1.43
C PHE A 44 -7.88 -14.15 0.11
N ALA A 45 -8.40 -14.75 -0.96
CA ALA A 45 -8.48 -14.10 -2.26
C ALA A 45 -9.44 -12.88 -2.25
N ALA A 46 -10.55 -12.98 -1.53
CA ALA A 46 -11.53 -11.91 -1.41
C ALA A 46 -10.97 -10.76 -0.55
N GLU A 47 -10.43 -11.08 0.62
CA GLU A 47 -9.78 -10.10 1.50
C GLU A 47 -8.62 -9.37 0.81
N PHE A 48 -7.81 -10.10 0.05
CA PHE A 48 -6.72 -9.50 -0.72
C PHE A 48 -7.23 -8.55 -1.80
N ALA A 49 -8.30 -8.93 -2.52
CA ALA A 49 -8.92 -8.06 -3.52
C ALA A 49 -9.51 -6.80 -2.88
N ASP A 50 -10.18 -6.92 -1.74
CA ASP A 50 -10.78 -5.80 -1.01
C ASP A 50 -9.72 -4.82 -0.50
N ILE A 51 -8.59 -5.32 0.02
CA ILE A 51 -7.45 -4.49 0.41
C ILE A 51 -6.85 -3.76 -0.80
N LEU A 52 -6.69 -4.44 -1.94
CA LEU A 52 -6.20 -3.80 -3.16
C LEU A 52 -7.16 -2.71 -3.65
N ASP A 53 -8.47 -2.95 -3.59
CA ASP A 53 -9.50 -1.98 -3.92
C ASP A 53 -9.48 -0.78 -2.97
N TYR A 54 -9.32 -1.02 -1.67
CA TYR A 54 -9.17 0.02 -0.66
C TYR A 54 -7.93 0.89 -0.93
N LEU A 55 -6.77 0.26 -1.17
CA LEU A 55 -5.52 0.97 -1.46
C LEU A 55 -5.63 1.78 -2.77
N ARG A 56 -6.30 1.24 -3.80
CA ARG A 56 -6.56 1.95 -5.05
C ARG A 56 -7.43 3.17 -4.82
N ARG A 57 -8.53 3.03 -4.08
CA ARG A 57 -9.42 4.14 -3.72
C ARG A 57 -8.71 5.21 -2.90
N GLN A 58 -7.77 4.83 -2.02
CA GLN A 58 -6.93 5.79 -1.29
C GLN A 58 -5.97 6.54 -2.22
N GLY A 59 -5.37 5.85 -3.19
CA GLY A 59 -4.54 6.47 -4.23
C GLY A 59 -5.33 7.45 -5.09
N GLU A 60 -6.49 7.03 -5.60
CA GLU A 60 -7.40 7.85 -6.40
C GLU A 60 -7.97 9.02 -5.58
N ALA A 61 -8.36 8.81 -4.32
CA ALA A 61 -8.81 9.89 -3.44
C ALA A 61 -7.68 10.87 -3.09
N GLY A 62 -6.44 10.39 -2.96
CA GLY A 62 -5.26 11.22 -2.80
C GLY A 62 -4.97 12.07 -4.03
N GLU A 63 -5.06 11.49 -5.23
CA GLU A 63 -4.90 12.19 -6.51
C GLU A 63 -6.04 13.20 -6.75
N LEU A 64 -7.30 12.81 -6.55
CA LEU A 64 -8.47 13.69 -6.63
C LEU A 64 -8.42 14.82 -5.61
N ARG A 65 -7.93 14.56 -4.38
CA ARG A 65 -7.72 15.58 -3.35
C ARG A 65 -6.65 16.57 -3.79
N VAL A 66 -5.52 16.08 -4.32
CA VAL A 66 -4.46 16.94 -4.85
C VAL A 66 -4.95 17.75 -6.05
N GLU A 67 -5.67 17.15 -6.99
CA GLU A 67 -6.26 17.82 -8.15
C GLU A 67 -7.26 18.91 -7.74
N THR A 68 -8.15 18.61 -6.78
CA THR A 68 -9.09 19.57 -6.21
C THR A 68 -8.36 20.76 -5.55
N LEU A 69 -7.25 20.49 -4.84
CA LEU A 69 -6.42 21.53 -4.22
C LEU A 69 -5.66 22.37 -5.26
N LEU A 70 -5.22 21.77 -6.36
CA LEU A 70 -4.58 22.48 -7.48
C LEU A 70 -5.59 23.39 -8.22
N HIS A 71 -6.84 22.93 -8.41
CA HIS A 71 -7.91 23.72 -9.02
C HIS A 71 -8.37 24.92 -8.17
N ARG A 72 -8.11 24.93 -6.85
CA ARG A 72 -8.40 26.09 -5.98
C ARG A 72 -7.45 27.27 -6.20
N GLY A 73 -6.41 27.12 -7.04
CA GLY A 73 -5.75 28.22 -7.78
C GLY A 73 -4.92 29.23 -7.00
N ALA A 74 -5.15 29.45 -5.70
CA ALA A 74 -4.46 30.44 -4.88
C ALA A 74 -3.98 29.85 -3.54
N PRO A 75 -2.70 30.02 -3.15
CA PRO A 75 -2.16 29.55 -1.87
C PRO A 75 -2.85 30.14 -0.62
N SER A 76 -3.57 31.25 -0.78
CA SER A 76 -4.38 31.90 0.27
C SER A 76 -5.73 31.21 0.52
N ALA A 77 -6.20 30.37 -0.41
CA ALA A 77 -7.43 29.61 -0.29
C ALA A 77 -7.23 28.23 0.35
N LEU A 78 -5.99 27.87 0.70
CA LEU A 78 -5.61 26.58 1.27
C LEU A 78 -5.19 26.73 2.73
N ASN A 79 -5.70 25.85 3.59
CA ASN A 79 -5.30 25.79 5.00
C ASN A 79 -3.91 25.15 5.18
N ALA A 80 -3.40 25.17 6.41
CA ALA A 80 -2.04 24.68 6.70
C ALA A 80 -1.85 23.19 6.38
N GLU A 81 -2.85 22.34 6.63
CA GLU A 81 -2.81 20.90 6.36
C GLU A 81 -2.85 20.60 4.85
N GLU A 82 -3.70 21.34 4.12
CA GLU A 82 -3.83 21.25 2.67
C GLU A 82 -2.53 21.66 1.94
N ARG A 83 -1.86 22.70 2.43
CA ARG A 83 -0.56 23.15 1.91
C ARG A 83 0.54 22.13 2.15
N GLU A 84 0.54 21.47 3.30
CA GLU A 84 1.50 20.42 3.61
C GLU A 84 1.28 19.17 2.77
N THR A 85 0.01 18.82 2.50
CA THR A 85 -0.36 17.72 1.61
C THR A 85 0.20 17.93 0.19
N LEU A 86 0.05 19.13 -0.39
CA LEU A 86 0.63 19.47 -1.69
C LEU A 86 2.16 19.44 -1.69
N ARG A 87 2.79 19.95 -0.61
CA ARG A 87 4.25 19.97 -0.46
C ARG A 87 4.83 18.56 -0.41
N ASN A 88 4.18 17.63 0.26
CA ASN A 88 4.65 16.25 0.38
C ASN A 88 4.42 15.44 -0.90
N PHE A 89 3.34 15.71 -1.64
CA PHE A 89 3.14 15.13 -2.98
C PHE A 89 4.28 15.51 -3.95
N GLY A 90 4.72 16.77 -3.95
CA GLY A 90 5.85 17.24 -4.76
C GLY A 90 7.21 16.61 -4.40
N LYS A 91 7.36 16.07 -3.19
CA LYS A 91 8.55 15.32 -2.76
C LYS A 91 8.48 13.86 -3.20
N SER A 92 7.31 13.24 -3.17
CA SER A 92 7.11 11.84 -3.61
C SER A 92 7.35 11.65 -5.12
N LYS A 93 7.12 12.68 -5.94
CA LYS A 93 7.40 12.66 -7.38
C LYS A 93 8.88 12.88 -7.77
N LYS A 94 9.77 13.13 -6.80
CA LYS A 94 11.21 13.38 -7.03
C LYS A 94 12.11 12.15 -6.85
N VAL A 95 11.54 10.97 -6.61
CA VAL A 95 12.30 9.72 -6.62
C VAL A 95 12.25 9.17 -8.05
N GLN A 96 13.43 9.13 -8.67
CA GLN A 96 13.72 8.67 -10.04
C GLN A 96 13.21 7.27 -10.33
#